data_AF-A0AB33K838-F1
#
_entry.id   AF-A0AB33K838-F1
#
_cell.length_a   1.000
_cell.length_b   1.000
_cell.length_c   1.000
_cell.angle_alpha   90.00
_cell.angle_beta   90.00
_cell.angle_gamma   90.00
#
_symmetry.space_group_name_H-M   'P 1'
#
loop_
_entity.id
_entity.type
_entity.pdbx_description
1 polymer ?
#
loop_
_entity_poly.entity_id
_entity_poly.type
_entity_poly.pdbx_seq_one_letter_code
_entity_poly.pdbx_strand_id
1 'polypeptide(L)'
;MSAQPDRLPAPPPPPAPAAAARLLARIRADHDTARAARWEPAFQRDWAAAAENSRVLYDLTPLHEVVRVWQGRLDTAPAVDAFFAAGLEDEDGIDPDDIIGSRL
;
A
#
# COMPACT_ATOMS: atom_id res chain seq x y z
N MET A 1 -24.39 -25.59 29.38
CA MET A 1 -23.47 -25.38 28.24
C MET A 1 -23.60 -23.94 27.81
N SER A 2 -22.62 -23.08 28.12
CA SER A 2 -22.58 -21.68 27.70
C SER A 2 -21.71 -21.56 26.45
N ALA A 3 -22.29 -21.14 25.32
CA ALA A 3 -21.53 -20.79 24.13
C ALA A 3 -20.70 -19.54 24.41
N GLN A 4 -19.38 -19.62 24.28
CA GLN A 4 -18.54 -18.44 24.23
C GLN A 4 -18.93 -17.67 22.96
N PRO A 5 -19.25 -16.36 23.05
CA PRO A 5 -19.55 -15.59 21.86
C PRO A 5 -18.36 -15.70 20.91
N ASP A 6 -18.63 -15.99 19.63
CA ASP A 6 -17.62 -15.99 18.57
C ASP A 6 -16.83 -14.69 18.68
N ARG A 7 -15.57 -14.79 19.14
CA ARG A 7 -14.68 -13.64 19.20
C ARG A 7 -14.28 -13.31 17.78
N LEU A 8 -15.08 -12.47 17.14
CA LEU A 8 -14.63 -11.75 15.97
C LEU A 8 -13.38 -10.93 16.36
N PRO A 9 -12.35 -10.87 15.50
CA PRO A 9 -11.23 -9.99 15.71
C PRO A 9 -11.74 -8.56 15.93
N ALA A 10 -11.22 -7.90 16.96
CA ALA A 10 -11.54 -6.50 17.17
C ALA A 10 -11.10 -5.69 15.94
N PRO A 11 -11.89 -4.69 15.51
CA PRO A 11 -11.47 -3.83 14.42
C PRO A 11 -10.16 -3.13 14.78
N PRO A 12 -9.28 -2.90 13.80
CA PRO A 12 -8.02 -2.21 14.04
C PRO A 12 -8.29 -0.82 14.62
N PRO A 13 -7.45 -0.35 15.56
CA PRO A 13 -7.63 0.96 16.16
C PRO A 13 -7.63 2.07 15.09
N PRO A 14 -8.28 3.21 15.37
CA PRO A 14 -8.21 4.35 14.49
C PRO A 14 -6.75 4.84 14.38
N PRO A 15 -6.31 5.29 13.19
CA PRO A 15 -5.02 5.93 13.05
C PRO A 15 -4.90 7.18 13.93
N ALA A 16 -3.66 7.52 14.30
CA ALA A 16 -3.40 8.75 15.05
C ALA A 16 -3.85 9.99 14.25
N PRO A 17 -4.33 11.07 14.89
CA PRO A 17 -4.83 12.26 14.19
C PRO A 17 -3.83 12.87 13.20
N ALA A 18 -2.54 12.82 13.50
CA ALA A 18 -1.48 13.35 12.65
C ALA A 18 -0.95 12.35 11.58
N ALA A 19 -1.53 11.15 11.48
CA ALA A 19 -1.01 10.09 10.62
C ALA A 19 -0.97 10.50 9.14
N ALA A 20 -2.01 11.14 8.62
CA ALA A 20 -2.06 11.61 7.24
C ALA A 20 -0.96 12.63 6.91
N ALA A 21 -0.73 13.60 7.81
CA ALA A 21 0.34 14.59 7.64
C ALA A 21 1.73 13.94 7.68
N ARG A 22 1.93 12.95 8.56
CA ARG A 22 3.18 12.17 8.63
C ARG A 22 3.40 11.34 7.36
N LEU A 23 2.35 10.74 6.80
CA LEU A 23 2.44 10.02 5.52
C LEU A 23 2.86 10.96 4.39
N LEU A 24 2.23 12.13 4.26
CA LEU A 24 2.61 13.10 3.24
C LEU A 24 4.07 13.55 3.39
N ALA A 25 4.53 13.78 4.62
CA ALA A 25 5.94 14.09 4.89
C ALA A 25 6.87 12.94 4.49
N ARG A 26 6.49 11.68 4.78
CA ARG A 26 7.25 10.49 4.35
C ARG A 26 7.32 10.37 2.83
N ILE A 27 6.21 10.58 2.12
CA ILE A 27 6.18 10.55 0.64
C ILE A 27 7.15 11.59 0.06
N ARG A 28 7.14 12.81 0.61
CA ARG A 28 8.02 13.90 0.15
C ARG A 28 9.49 13.67 0.49
N ALA A 29 9.77 12.91 1.54
CA ALA A 29 11.11 12.55 1.96
C ALA A 29 11.61 11.24 1.32
N ASP A 30 10.82 10.61 0.45
CA ASP A 30 11.23 9.40 -0.24
C ASP A 30 12.44 9.67 -1.14
N HIS A 31 13.39 8.74 -1.14
CA HIS A 31 14.66 8.89 -1.85
C HIS A 31 14.50 8.75 -3.38
N ASP A 32 13.46 8.06 -3.84
CA ASP A 32 13.12 7.99 -5.25
C ASP A 32 12.22 9.19 -5.62
N THR A 33 12.84 10.19 -6.22
CA THR A 33 12.19 11.42 -6.67
C THR A 33 11.05 11.15 -7.66
N ALA A 34 11.17 10.13 -8.52
CA ALA A 34 10.12 9.81 -9.50
C ALA A 34 8.90 9.19 -8.80
N ARG A 35 9.14 8.29 -7.83
CA ARG A 35 8.09 7.76 -6.97
C ARG A 35 7.42 8.86 -6.17
N ALA A 36 8.18 9.72 -5.49
CA ALA A 36 7.63 10.83 -4.71
C ALA A 36 6.73 11.74 -5.58
N ALA A 37 7.20 12.12 -6.77
CA ALA A 37 6.45 12.95 -7.71
C ALA A 37 5.14 12.30 -8.18
N ARG A 38 5.08 10.96 -8.27
CA ARG A 38 3.86 10.22 -8.62
C ARG A 38 2.94 10.03 -7.41
N TRP A 39 3.51 9.77 -6.24
CA TRP A 39 2.77 9.32 -5.05
C TRP A 39 2.15 10.48 -4.28
N GLU A 40 2.81 11.63 -4.21
CA GLU A 40 2.24 12.81 -3.54
C GLU A 40 0.88 13.22 -4.12
N PRO A 41 0.73 13.48 -5.44
CA PRO A 41 -0.56 13.86 -5.99
C PRO A 41 -1.58 12.72 -5.93
N ALA A 42 -1.15 11.45 -5.94
CA ALA A 42 -2.05 10.32 -5.76
C ALA A 42 -2.63 10.27 -4.33
N PHE A 43 -1.79 10.42 -3.31
CA PHE A 43 -2.23 10.47 -1.92
C PHE A 43 -3.20 11.63 -1.68
N GLN A 44 -2.90 12.81 -2.22
CA GLN A 44 -3.76 13.98 -2.08
C GLN A 44 -5.14 13.78 -2.70
N ARG A 45 -5.21 13.14 -3.88
CA ARG A 45 -6.49 12.79 -4.51
C ARG A 45 -7.29 11.79 -3.68
N ASP A 46 -6.66 10.70 -3.24
CA ASP A 46 -7.32 9.67 -2.44
C ASP A 46 -7.84 10.26 -1.12
N TRP A 47 -7.02 11.11 -0.47
CA TRP A 47 -7.40 11.82 0.74
C TRP A 47 -8.58 12.76 0.52
N ALA A 48 -8.57 13.55 -0.57
CA ALA A 48 -9.66 14.45 -0.90
C ALA A 48 -10.97 13.71 -1.15
N ALA A 49 -10.93 12.59 -1.90
CA ALA A 49 -12.08 11.75 -2.16
C ALA A 49 -12.63 11.11 -0.88
N ALA A 50 -11.76 10.57 -0.02
CA ALA A 50 -12.17 10.01 1.26
C ALA A 50 -12.73 11.05 2.22
N ALA A 51 -12.19 12.28 2.22
CA ALA A 51 -12.71 13.38 3.03
C ALA A 51 -14.14 13.74 2.60
N GLU A 52 -14.41 13.75 1.30
CA GLU A 52 -15.76 14.00 0.80
C GLU A 52 -16.73 12.89 1.16
N ASN A 53 -16.35 11.63 0.93
CA ASN A 53 -17.15 10.48 1.35
C ASN A 53 -17.44 10.49 2.86
N SER A 54 -16.46 10.89 3.66
CA SER A 54 -16.63 10.97 5.11
C SER A 54 -17.64 12.05 5.52
N ARG A 55 -17.69 13.18 4.81
CA ARG A 55 -18.70 14.22 5.04
C ARG A 55 -20.09 13.76 4.65
N VAL A 56 -20.23 13.10 3.50
CA VAL A 56 -21.51 12.59 2.98
C VAL A 56 -22.08 11.50 3.88
N LEU A 57 -21.22 10.60 4.37
CA LEU A 57 -21.61 9.44 5.19
C LEU A 57 -21.60 9.73 6.70
N TYR A 58 -21.07 10.87 7.12
CA TYR A 58 -20.79 11.18 8.54
C TYR A 58 -19.97 10.09 9.25
N ASP A 59 -19.02 9.50 8.53
CA ASP A 59 -18.18 8.38 8.98
C ASP A 59 -16.71 8.64 8.62
N LEU A 60 -15.79 8.44 9.56
CA LEU A 60 -14.34 8.63 9.35
C LEU A 60 -13.64 7.38 8.81
N THR A 61 -14.35 6.24 8.70
CA THR A 61 -13.81 4.99 8.17
C THR A 61 -13.11 5.17 6.80
N PRO A 62 -13.66 5.92 5.82
CA PRO A 62 -12.97 6.14 4.54
C PRO A 62 -11.59 6.80 4.70
N LEU A 63 -11.46 7.79 5.61
CA LEU A 63 -10.18 8.44 5.88
C LEU A 63 -9.19 7.50 6.59
N HIS A 64 -9.68 6.68 7.52
CA HIS A 64 -8.85 5.70 8.21
C HIS A 64 -8.29 4.65 7.25
N GLU A 65 -9.09 4.20 6.29
CA GLU A 65 -8.66 3.25 5.26
C GLU A 65 -7.59 3.84 4.34
N VAL A 66 -7.74 5.08 3.88
CA VAL A 66 -6.70 5.74 3.08
C VAL A 66 -5.37 5.78 3.83
N VAL A 67 -5.37 6.14 5.12
CA VAL A 67 -4.15 6.15 5.93
C VAL A 67 -3.52 4.75 6.03
N ARG A 68 -4.33 3.71 6.27
CA ARG A 68 -3.82 2.33 6.39
C ARG A 68 -3.23 1.83 5.07
N VAL A 69 -3.91 2.05 3.96
CA VAL A 69 -3.45 1.65 2.62
C VAL A 69 -2.13 2.33 2.28
N TRP A 70 -2.05 3.65 2.48
CA TRP A 70 -0.83 4.40 2.17
C TRP A 70 0.34 4.09 3.09
N GLN A 71 0.06 3.83 4.38
CA GLN A 71 1.06 3.32 5.31
C GLN A 71 1.62 1.98 4.84
N GLY A 72 0.76 1.01 4.49
CA GLY A 72 1.19 -0.30 3.99
C GLY A 72 2.00 -0.22 2.69
N ARG A 73 1.60 0.67 1.76
CA ARG A 73 2.36 0.92 0.53
C ARG A 73 3.77 1.43 0.82
N LEU A 74 3.90 2.44 1.69
CA LEU A 74 5.21 3.00 2.06
C LEU A 74 6.08 2.03 2.84
N ASP A 75 5.48 1.18 3.68
CA ASP A 75 6.24 0.20 4.47
C ASP A 75 6.74 -0.96 3.59
N THR A 76 6.00 -1.29 2.52
CA THR A 76 6.36 -2.35 1.58
C THR A 76 7.33 -1.86 0.48
N ALA A 77 7.32 -0.56 0.16
CA ALA A 77 8.08 -0.01 -0.96
C ALA A 77 9.59 -0.39 -0.97
N PRO A 78 10.33 -0.31 0.15
CA PRO A 78 11.75 -0.69 0.14
C PRO A 78 11.99 -2.18 -0.15
N ALA A 79 11.08 -3.05 0.28
CA ALA A 79 11.18 -4.48 -0.01
C ALA A 79 10.94 -4.77 -1.49
N VAL A 80 10.02 -4.02 -2.13
CA VAL A 80 9.79 -4.07 -3.57
C VAL A 80 11.00 -3.55 -4.33
N ASP A 81 11.59 -2.43 -3.90
CA ASP A 81 12.82 -1.89 -4.50
C ASP A 81 13.97 -2.91 -4.41
N ALA A 82 14.14 -3.55 -3.25
CA ALA A 82 15.16 -4.58 -3.05
C ALA A 82 14.91 -5.83 -3.90
N PHE A 83 13.64 -6.21 -4.11
CA PHE A 83 13.27 -7.32 -4.97
C PHE A 83 13.66 -7.06 -6.44
N PHE A 84 13.33 -5.88 -6.97
CA PHE A 84 13.76 -5.47 -8.32
C PHE A 84 15.29 -5.37 -8.42
N ALA A 85 15.95 -4.76 -7.44
CA ALA A 85 17.41 -4.65 -7.41
C ALA A 85 18.14 -6.01 -7.31
N ALA A 86 17.47 -7.05 -6.81
CA ALA A 86 18.02 -8.40 -6.73
C ALA A 86 17.99 -9.15 -8.08
N GLY A 87 17.43 -8.55 -9.14
CA GLY A 87 17.30 -9.20 -10.45
C GLY A 87 16.32 -10.37 -10.44
N LEU A 88 15.40 -10.42 -9.46
CA LEU A 88 14.31 -11.41 -9.41
C LEU A 88 13.12 -11.00 -10.29
N GLU A 89 13.36 -10.11 -11.23
CA GLU A 89 12.41 -9.76 -12.26
C GLU A 89 12.31 -10.98 -13.19
N ASP A 90 11.10 -11.50 -13.40
CA ASP A 90 10.82 -12.68 -14.25
C ASP A 90 11.23 -12.49 -15.73
N GLU A 91 11.92 -11.39 -16.08
CA GLU A 91 12.50 -11.15 -17.41
C GLU A 91 13.72 -12.04 -17.71
N ASP A 92 14.37 -12.61 -16.69
CA ASP A 92 15.36 -13.70 -16.86
C ASP A 92 14.70 -15.09 -16.92
N GLY A 93 13.41 -15.16 -17.29
CA GLY A 93 12.75 -16.42 -17.59
C GLY A 93 13.56 -17.20 -18.62
N ILE A 94 14.05 -18.38 -18.25
CA ILE A 94 14.71 -19.31 -19.16
C ILE A 94 13.79 -19.51 -20.36
N ASP A 95 14.32 -19.28 -21.57
CA ASP A 95 13.56 -19.53 -22.80
C ASP A 95 13.00 -20.97 -22.72
N PRO A 96 11.68 -21.17 -22.86
CA PRO A 96 11.12 -22.52 -22.88
C PRO A 96 11.76 -23.40 -23.97
N ASP A 97 12.35 -22.84 -25.03
CA ASP A 97 13.14 -23.57 -26.02
C ASP A 97 14.50 -24.07 -25.48
N ASP A 98 15.08 -23.42 -24.46
CA ASP A 98 16.28 -23.89 -23.74
C ASP A 98 15.94 -25.04 -22.78
N ILE A 99 14.70 -25.11 -22.26
CA ILE A 99 14.22 -26.19 -21.37
C ILE A 99 13.77 -27.39 -22.20
N ILE A 100 13.04 -27.14 -23.30
CA ILE A 100 12.55 -28.16 -24.21
C ILE A 100 13.56 -28.27 -25.35
N GLY A 101 14.78 -28.70 -25.01
CA GLY A 101 15.89 -28.79 -25.94
C GLY A 101 15.43 -29.29 -27.31
N SER A 102 15.76 -28.49 -28.33
CA SER A 102 15.25 -28.58 -29.71
C SER A 102 15.04 -30.03 -30.14
N ARG A 103 13.81 -30.53 -30.01
CA ARG A 103 13.43 -31.78 -30.64
C ARG A 103 13.26 -31.48 -32.12
N LEU A 104 14.33 -31.80 -32.86
CA LEU A 104 14.33 -32.11 -34.30
C LEU A 104 13.05 -32.84 -34.74
#